data_AF-A0A1F9BYB9-F1
#
_entry.id   AF-A0A1F9BYB9-F1
#
_cell.length_a   1.000
_cell.length_b   1.000
_cell.length_c   1.000
_cell.angle_alpha   90.00
_cell.angle_beta   90.00
_cell.angle_gamma   90.00
#
_symmetry.space_group_name_H-M   'P 1'
#
loop_
_entity.id
_entity.type
_entity.pdbx_description
1 polymer ?
#
loop_
_entity_poly.entity_id
_entity_poly.type
_entity_poly.pdbx_seq_one_letter_code
_entity_poly.pdbx_strand_id
1 'polypeptide(L)'
;MDREFLTLKEIEGVVVHDLYLKKEVARRSEAFEYLDDVEKMTQYIGGERVASPPIRCDWMVKKIFYPEVECYFLYNHKDQEFPSSMQVLFSGKKARELKGDDLAVLSIATINHMIHYIRLSNPGRALPEICLVV
;
A
#
# COMPACT_ATOMS: atom_id res chain seq x y z
N MET A 1 3.87 -6.61 -22.95
CA MET A 1 4.54 -5.32 -22.70
C MET A 1 4.79 -5.31 -21.20
N ASP A 2 6.05 -5.37 -20.79
CA ASP A 2 6.39 -5.47 -19.36
C ASP A 2 5.92 -4.20 -18.65
N ARG A 3 5.16 -4.37 -17.56
CA ARG A 3 4.65 -3.26 -16.77
C ARG A 3 5.79 -2.72 -15.90
N GLU A 4 6.15 -1.46 -16.10
CA GLU A 4 7.14 -0.76 -15.29
C GLU A 4 6.54 -0.43 -13.92
N PHE A 5 7.21 -0.81 -12.84
CA PHE A 5 6.86 -0.42 -11.47
C PHE A 5 7.88 0.58 -10.96
N LEU A 6 7.38 1.70 -10.45
CA LEU A 6 8.18 2.87 -10.09
C LEU A 6 8.03 3.21 -8.62
N THR A 7 9.13 3.61 -7.99
CA THR A 7 9.10 4.31 -6.71
C THR A 7 8.95 5.82 -6.93
N LEU A 8 8.67 6.58 -5.86
CA LEU A 8 8.62 8.05 -5.98
C LEU A 8 9.97 8.64 -6.38
N LYS A 9 11.07 8.03 -5.95
CA LYS A 9 12.42 8.43 -6.37
C LYS A 9 12.59 8.32 -7.89
N GLU A 10 12.05 7.27 -8.50
CA GLU A 10 12.15 7.06 -9.94
C GLU A 10 11.21 7.97 -10.72
N ILE A 11 10.08 8.39 -10.12
CA ILE A 11 9.15 9.36 -10.69
C ILE A 11 9.73 10.77 -10.68
N GLU A 12 10.17 11.25 -9.52
CA GLU A 12 10.56 12.67 -9.33
C GLU A 12 12.06 12.94 -9.51
N GLY A 13 12.89 11.90 -9.47
CA GLY A 13 14.35 12.04 -9.41
C GLY A 13 14.88 12.53 -8.06
N VAL A 14 14.01 12.77 -7.06
CA VAL A 14 14.39 13.18 -5.70
C VAL A 14 13.96 12.13 -4.66
N VAL A 15 14.70 12.07 -3.56
CA VAL A 15 14.57 10.98 -2.56
C VAL A 15 13.61 11.33 -1.41
N VAL A 16 13.27 12.61 -1.23
CA VAL A 16 12.59 13.11 -0.03
C VAL A 16 11.20 12.47 0.16
N HIS A 17 10.34 12.50 -0.85
CA HIS A 17 9.00 11.92 -0.77
C HIS A 17 9.03 10.40 -0.73
N ASP A 18 9.98 9.76 -1.42
CA ASP A 18 10.20 8.30 -1.36
C ASP A 18 10.52 7.83 0.06
N LEU A 19 11.44 8.52 0.76
CA LEU A 19 11.77 8.21 2.16
C LEU A 19 10.61 8.47 3.10
N TYR A 20 9.89 9.58 2.90
CA TYR A 20 8.70 9.90 3.68
C TYR A 20 7.65 8.80 3.55
N LEU A 21 7.30 8.41 2.31
CA LEU A 21 6.33 7.35 2.04
C LEU A 21 6.79 6.02 2.66
N LYS A 22 8.04 5.62 2.46
CA LYS A 22 8.58 4.37 3.04
C LYS A 22 8.48 4.34 4.56
N LYS A 23 8.82 5.45 5.24
CA LYS A 23 8.70 5.56 6.70
C LYS A 23 7.25 5.41 7.16
N GLU A 24 6.33 6.08 6.48
CA GLU A 24 4.90 6.05 6.78
C GLU A 24 4.27 4.68 6.51
N VAL A 25 4.71 3.99 5.47
CA VAL A 25 4.25 2.64 5.16
C VAL A 25 4.78 1.64 6.18
N ALA A 26 6.07 1.73 6.55
CA ALA A 26 6.69 0.82 7.51
C ALA A 26 5.98 0.87 8.88
N ARG A 27 5.69 2.07 9.41
CA ARG A 27 4.99 2.21 10.71
C ARG A 27 3.55 1.64 10.74
N ARG A 28 2.98 1.34 9.56
CA ARG A 28 1.62 0.82 9.38
C ARG A 28 1.58 -0.67 9.04
N SER A 29 2.72 -1.28 8.71
CA SER A 29 2.77 -2.63 8.15
C SER A 29 2.27 -3.70 9.12
N GLU A 30 2.52 -3.53 10.43
CA GLU A 30 2.06 -4.48 11.46
C GLU A 30 0.54 -4.62 11.53
N ALA A 31 -0.22 -3.56 11.22
CA ALA A 31 -1.69 -3.61 11.23
C ALA A 31 -2.24 -4.72 10.31
N PHE A 32 -1.55 -4.98 9.20
CA PHE A 32 -2.01 -5.90 8.16
C PHE A 32 -1.84 -7.38 8.53
N GLU A 33 -1.17 -7.70 9.64
CA GLU A 33 -1.21 -9.05 10.22
C GLU A 33 -2.61 -9.42 10.74
N TYR A 34 -3.45 -8.40 10.98
CA TYR A 34 -4.83 -8.57 11.43
C TYR A 34 -5.84 -8.52 10.28
N LEU A 35 -5.36 -8.41 9.04
CA LEU A 35 -6.23 -8.46 7.86
C LEU A 35 -6.78 -9.88 7.70
N ASP A 36 -8.11 -10.01 7.80
CA ASP A 36 -8.82 -11.28 7.72
C ASP A 36 -9.10 -11.72 6.28
N ASP A 37 -9.38 -10.75 5.40
CA ASP A 37 -9.80 -11.00 4.03
C ASP A 37 -9.28 -9.90 3.10
N VAL A 38 -8.23 -10.23 2.33
CA VAL A 38 -7.60 -9.34 1.35
C VAL A 38 -8.60 -8.91 0.27
N GLU A 39 -9.50 -9.80 -0.15
CA GLU A 39 -10.44 -9.53 -1.23
C GLU A 39 -11.48 -8.48 -0.79
N LYS A 40 -12.05 -8.66 0.40
CA LYS A 40 -13.01 -7.68 0.96
C LYS A 40 -12.37 -6.33 1.25
N MET A 41 -11.15 -6.31 1.79
CA MET A 41 -10.40 -5.06 1.97
C MET A 41 -10.16 -4.35 0.64
N THR A 42 -9.80 -5.12 -0.39
CA THR A 42 -9.57 -4.58 -1.73
C THR A 42 -10.84 -3.95 -2.31
N GLN A 43 -11.98 -4.62 -2.17
CA GLN A 43 -13.27 -4.07 -2.58
C GLN A 43 -13.65 -2.82 -1.77
N TYR A 44 -13.39 -2.83 -0.46
CA TYR A 44 -13.67 -1.70 0.43
C TYR A 44 -12.93 -0.42 0.03
N ILE A 45 -11.67 -0.53 -0.39
CA ILE A 45 -10.91 0.62 -0.92
C ILE A 45 -11.22 0.90 -2.40
N GLY A 46 -12.09 0.13 -3.06
CA GLY A 46 -12.39 0.20 -4.49
C GLY A 46 -11.16 -0.07 -5.36
N GLY A 47 -10.35 -1.06 -4.98
CA GLY A 47 -9.18 -1.53 -5.71
C GLY A 47 -9.43 -2.84 -6.44
N GLU A 48 -8.35 -3.46 -6.91
CA GLU A 48 -8.34 -4.76 -7.59
C GLU A 48 -7.20 -5.62 -7.05
N ARG A 49 -7.47 -6.91 -6.77
CA ARG A 49 -6.44 -7.84 -6.31
C ARG A 49 -5.63 -8.34 -7.49
N VAL A 50 -4.30 -8.34 -7.36
CA VAL A 50 -3.40 -8.90 -8.37
C VAL A 50 -3.21 -10.39 -8.06
N ALA A 51 -3.91 -11.26 -8.79
CA ALA A 51 -3.94 -12.70 -8.52
C ALA A 51 -2.58 -13.40 -8.66
N SER A 52 -1.71 -12.90 -9.54
CA SER A 52 -0.35 -13.40 -9.73
C SER A 52 0.63 -12.21 -9.73
N PRO A 53 1.10 -11.80 -8.53
CA PRO A 53 1.99 -10.66 -8.41
C PRO A 53 3.29 -10.87 -9.21
N PRO A 54 3.70 -9.89 -10.05
CA PRO A 54 4.97 -9.97 -10.78
C PRO A 54 6.20 -9.76 -9.89
N ILE A 55 5.98 -9.29 -8.66
CA ILE A 55 6.99 -9.10 -7.61
C ILE A 55 6.61 -10.03 -6.47
N ARG A 56 7.59 -10.77 -5.92
CA ARG A 56 7.36 -11.70 -4.81
C ARG A 56 6.79 -10.96 -3.61
N CYS A 57 5.55 -11.29 -3.25
CA CYS A 57 4.83 -10.83 -2.07
C CYS A 57 3.70 -11.80 -1.76
N ASP A 58 3.16 -11.76 -0.53
CA ASP A 58 2.03 -12.63 -0.13
C ASP A 58 0.73 -12.17 -0.78
N TRP A 59 0.54 -10.86 -0.88
CA TRP A 59 -0.52 -10.28 -1.67
C TRP A 59 -0.13 -8.93 -2.24
N MET A 60 -0.79 -8.59 -3.35
CA MET A 60 -0.65 -7.32 -4.03
C MET A 60 -2.03 -6.82 -4.43
N VAL A 61 -2.30 -5.56 -4.12
CA VAL A 61 -3.55 -4.89 -4.47
C VAL A 61 -3.24 -3.61 -5.23
N LYS A 62 -4.05 -3.34 -6.24
CA LYS A 62 -3.94 -2.17 -7.11
C LYS A 62 -5.08 -1.22 -6.81
N LYS A 63 -4.79 0.07 -6.72
CA LYS A 63 -5.78 1.15 -6.72
C LYS A 63 -5.47 2.11 -7.87
N ILE A 64 -6.50 2.48 -8.62
CA ILE A 64 -6.39 3.55 -9.62
C ILE A 64 -6.72 4.86 -8.90
N PHE A 65 -5.75 5.78 -8.83
CA PHE A 65 -5.97 7.11 -8.22
C PHE A 65 -6.56 8.09 -9.24
N TYR A 66 -6.04 8.04 -10.47
CA TYR A 66 -6.52 8.82 -11.60
C TYR A 66 -6.43 7.97 -12.88
N PRO A 67 -7.09 8.37 -13.98
CA PRO A 67 -6.89 7.71 -15.26
C PRO A 67 -5.39 7.60 -15.61
N GLU A 68 -4.94 6.39 -15.89
CA GLU A 68 -3.53 6.05 -16.21
C GLU A 68 -2.52 6.33 -15.08
N VAL A 69 -2.99 6.42 -13.82
CA VAL A 69 -2.18 6.47 -12.60
C VAL A 69 -2.60 5.33 -11.67
N GLU A 70 -1.77 4.30 -11.62
CA GLU A 70 -1.98 3.10 -10.82
C GLU A 70 -1.04 3.12 -9.61
N CYS A 71 -1.56 2.78 -8.44
CA CYS A 71 -0.80 2.56 -7.22
C CYS A 71 -0.96 1.11 -6.77
N TYR A 72 0.14 0.48 -6.37
CA TYR A 72 0.20 -0.91 -5.97
C TYR A 72 0.72 -1.00 -4.54
N PHE A 73 0.02 -1.76 -3.71
CA PHE A 73 0.40 -2.05 -2.34
C PHE A 73 0.77 -3.53 -2.27
N LEU A 74 2.02 -3.80 -1.95
CA LEU A 74 2.59 -5.13 -1.85
C LEU A 74 2.84 -5.41 -0.38
N TYR A 75 2.45 -6.59 0.09
CA TYR A 75 2.61 -6.97 1.48
C TYR A 75 3.31 -8.31 1.63
N ASN A 76 4.17 -8.40 2.64
CA ASN A 76 4.71 -9.64 3.15
C ASN A 76 4.37 -9.77 4.63
N HIS A 77 3.84 -10.92 5.01
CA HIS A 77 3.66 -11.31 6.39
C HIS A 77 5.01 -11.45 7.07
N LYS A 78 4.99 -11.25 8.38
CA LYS A 78 6.12 -11.55 9.26
C LYS A 78 6.46 -13.04 9.17
N ASP A 79 7.76 -13.34 9.11
CA ASP A 79 8.29 -14.69 9.26
C ASP A 79 9.31 -14.77 10.42
N GLN A 80 10.11 -15.84 10.46
CA GLN A 80 11.10 -16.06 11.51
C GLN A 80 12.30 -15.10 11.41
N GLU A 81 12.58 -14.57 10.22
CA GLU A 81 13.78 -13.79 9.90
C GLU A 81 13.46 -12.30 9.71
N PHE A 82 12.27 -11.97 9.18
CA PHE A 82 11.89 -10.62 8.77
C PHE A 82 10.55 -10.18 9.39
N PRO A 83 10.44 -8.90 9.81
CA PRO A 83 9.15 -8.34 10.21
C PRO A 83 8.21 -8.22 9.00
N SER A 84 6.93 -8.04 9.28
CA SER A 84 5.97 -7.74 8.23
C SER A 84 6.34 -6.44 7.52
N SER A 85 6.08 -6.39 6.23
CA SER A 85 6.50 -5.26 5.40
C SER A 85 5.45 -4.94 4.35
N MET A 86 5.27 -3.64 4.13
CA MET A 86 4.49 -3.12 3.02
C MET A 86 5.38 -2.25 2.13
N GLN A 87 5.16 -2.35 0.82
CA GLN A 87 5.76 -1.49 -0.18
C GLN A 87 4.68 -0.86 -1.05
N VAL A 88 4.89 0.39 -1.44
CA VAL A 88 4.05 1.10 -2.39
C VAL A 88 4.85 1.35 -3.67
N LEU A 89 4.27 0.96 -4.81
CA LEU A 89 4.81 1.16 -6.15
C LEU A 89 3.77 1.81 -7.06
N PHE A 90 4.23 2.50 -8.08
CA PHE A 90 3.38 3.22 -9.03
C PHE A 90 3.59 2.70 -10.45
N SER A 91 2.56 2.81 -11.28
CA SER A 91 2.61 2.43 -12.69
C SER A 91 1.57 3.25 -13.47
N GLY A 92 1.58 3.12 -14.79
CA GLY A 92 0.70 3.83 -15.69
C GLY A 92 1.37 5.03 -16.34
N LYS A 93 0.88 5.38 -17.52
CA LYS A 93 1.53 6.36 -18.41
C LYS A 93 1.67 7.74 -17.78
N LYS A 94 0.74 8.11 -16.89
CA LYS A 94 0.67 9.42 -16.25
C LYS A 94 1.23 9.44 -14.83
N ALA A 95 1.76 8.32 -14.32
CA ALA A 95 2.34 8.28 -12.98
C ALA A 95 3.46 9.32 -12.80
N ARG A 96 4.22 9.58 -13.86
CA ARG A 96 5.32 10.56 -13.88
C ARG A 96 4.85 12.03 -14.02
N GLU A 97 3.57 12.26 -14.32
CA GLU A 97 3.00 13.61 -14.45
C GLU A 97 2.54 14.19 -13.11
N LEU A 98 2.40 13.34 -12.08
CA LEU A 98 2.02 13.76 -10.75
C LEU A 98 3.24 14.05 -9.88
N LYS A 99 3.07 15.00 -8.97
CA LYS A 99 4.06 15.26 -7.93
C LYS A 99 4.03 14.11 -6.92
N GLY A 100 5.20 13.78 -6.38
CA GLY A 100 5.36 12.67 -5.45
C GLY A 100 4.80 12.96 -4.07
N ASP A 101 4.65 14.23 -3.66
CA ASP A 101 3.90 14.58 -2.46
C ASP A 101 2.42 14.20 -2.59
N ASP A 102 1.78 14.52 -3.72
CA ASP A 102 0.39 14.12 -4.01
C ASP A 102 0.25 12.59 -4.00
N LEU A 103 1.15 11.87 -4.69
CA LEU A 103 1.16 10.41 -4.72
C LEU A 103 1.40 9.78 -3.35
N ALA A 104 2.29 10.36 -2.54
CA ALA A 104 2.56 9.91 -1.18
C ALA A 104 1.32 10.08 -0.29
N VAL A 105 0.67 11.25 -0.35
CA VAL A 105 -0.53 11.55 0.43
C VAL A 105 -1.67 10.61 0.07
N LEU A 106 -1.93 10.37 -1.22
CA LEU A 106 -2.97 9.44 -1.67
C LEU A 106 -2.69 8.00 -1.24
N SER A 107 -1.42 7.58 -1.29
CA SER A 107 -1.00 6.26 -0.85
C SER A 107 -1.22 6.07 0.64
N ILE A 108 -0.81 7.05 1.45
CA ILE A 108 -0.99 7.01 2.92
C ILE A 108 -2.48 7.04 3.28
N ALA A 109 -3.27 7.89 2.63
CA ALA A 109 -4.72 7.94 2.85
C ALA A 109 -5.39 6.60 2.51
N THR A 110 -4.95 5.94 1.44
CA THR A 110 -5.45 4.62 1.06
C THR A 110 -5.08 3.58 2.12
N ILE A 111 -3.85 3.56 2.61
CA ILE A 111 -3.42 2.63 3.68
C ILE A 111 -4.22 2.88 4.97
N ASN A 112 -4.45 4.14 5.35
CA ASN A 112 -5.31 4.46 6.50
C ASN A 112 -6.72 3.89 6.30
N HIS A 113 -7.28 3.99 5.08
CA HIS A 113 -8.58 3.40 4.76
C HIS A 113 -8.57 1.87 4.84
N MET A 114 -7.49 1.20 4.42
CA MET A 114 -7.31 -0.23 4.65
C MET A 114 -7.25 -0.59 6.14
N ILE A 115 -6.59 0.23 6.96
CA ILE A 115 -6.52 0.03 8.42
C ILE A 115 -7.90 0.24 9.07
N HIS A 116 -8.70 1.19 8.59
CA HIS A 116 -10.09 1.33 9.03
C HIS A 116 -10.89 0.06 8.74
N TYR A 117 -10.72 -0.57 7.57
CA TYR A 117 -11.32 -1.87 7.29
C TYR A 117 -10.88 -2.91 8.32
N ILE A 118 -9.57 -3.05 8.58
CA ILE A 118 -9.03 -4.01 9.54
C ILE A 118 -9.66 -3.82 10.92
N ARG A 119 -9.81 -2.57 11.37
CA ARG A 119 -10.48 -2.25 12.64
C ARG A 119 -11.95 -2.66 12.65
N LEU A 120 -12.67 -2.43 11.55
CA LEU A 120 -14.09 -2.77 11.44
C LEU A 120 -14.33 -4.28 11.35
N SER A 121 -13.42 -5.02 10.70
CA SER A 121 -13.54 -6.49 10.54
C SER A 121 -13.08 -7.29 11.76
N ASN A 122 -12.43 -6.65 12.74
CA ASN A 122 -11.90 -7.31 13.95
C ASN A 122 -12.52 -6.77 15.26
N PRO A 123 -13.86 -6.85 15.44
CA PRO A 123 -14.50 -6.36 16.66
C PRO A 123 -14.01 -7.13 17.90
N GLY A 124 -13.63 -6.40 18.96
CA GLY A 124 -13.22 -6.97 20.24
C GLY A 124 -11.81 -7.56 20.29
N ARG A 125 -11.04 -7.51 19.19
CA ARG A 125 -9.61 -7.89 19.22
C ARG A 125 -8.74 -6.75 19.74
N ALA A 126 -7.66 -7.11 20.43
CA ALA A 126 -6.59 -6.17 20.75
C ALA A 126 -5.76 -5.92 19.48
N LEU A 127 -5.90 -4.73 18.91
CA LEU A 127 -5.21 -4.28 17.71
C LEU A 127 -4.01 -3.40 18.07
N PRO A 128 -2.98 -3.29 17.21
CA PRO A 128 -1.85 -2.40 17.45
C PRO A 128 -2.31 -0.94 17.50
N GLU A 129 -1.56 -0.09 18.20
CA GLU A 129 -1.88 1.33 18.42
C GLU A 129 -2.14 2.08 17.12
N ILE A 130 -1.40 1.73 16.06
CA ILE A 130 -1.57 2.35 14.74
C ILE A 130 -3.01 2.22 14.20
N CYS A 131 -3.76 1.18 14.57
CA CYS A 131 -5.17 1.00 14.20
C CYS A 131 -6.14 1.94 14.94
N LEU A 132 -5.68 2.64 15.98
CA LEU A 132 -6.48 3.51 16.84
C LEU A 132 -6.23 5.01 16.59
N VAL A 133 -5.10 5.34 15.96
CA VAL A 133 -4.65 6.74 15.77
C VAL A 133 -4.70 7.22 14.32
N VAL A 134 -5.05 6.32 13.38
CA VAL A 134 -5.27 6.65 11.96
C VAL A 134 -6.74 6.80 11.61
#